data_AF-A0A3P8QXZ4-F1
#
_entry.id   AF-A0A3P8QXZ4-F1
#
_cell.length_a   1.000
_cell.length_b   1.000
_cell.length_c   1.000
_cell.angle_alpha   90.00
_cell.angle_beta   90.00
_cell.angle_gamma   90.00
#
_symmetry.space_group_name_H-M   'P 1'
#
loop_
_entity.id
_entity.type
_entity.pdbx_description
1 polymer ?
#
loop_
_entity_poly.entity_id
_entity_poly.type
_entity_poly.pdbx_seq_one_letter_code
_entity_poly.pdbx_strand_id
1 'polypeptide(L)'
;MWMDKQRGIRVSQEELLCKNACGYYGNPAWQGLCSKCWRERARAAGTPREEIRPRSDGTLPTFSKFEEKKNIEKGRRINTVRRLFWGSPSPPKPQESSESRANVLKAYENLEPGDFTGFLKILRSPPSQRLQSRCTAFLNTMEAYHDLPVQKQSDLVQDFYQSFAEYFSSFPEAQVTQIMEHVEKLIMTRLHKWVFCHDSCDDEQKDLALQRRIRSLNWVTPQMLGVPFPDEKVSVTGDPFLPAITAIIEMDAKRAPQDKLACVSKCSQHVFEALSRSNSEPANADDFLSSLVYVVLKANPPRLHSNMQYVIRFGLPHSLMAGESGYYFTNLSCAVAFIEKLDGPALSLSPEEFEGYMLGQRTPCALNRRQQVISDTQNLLEDLKGRQEKLDQGMDALNAQLQKWVQEVHSQLDETRSQFVLAQKEITAQKEVLLSTQDNKEESVLVLEDQDGGLRETGC
;
A
#
# COMPACT_ATOMS: atom_id res chain seq x y z
N MET A 1 16.42 -36.77 -37.63
CA MET A 1 15.03 -36.60 -38.15
C MET A 1 14.10 -36.61 -36.96
N TRP A 2 13.67 -35.44 -36.49
CA TRP A 2 12.74 -35.30 -35.39
C TRP A 2 11.32 -35.53 -35.92
N MET A 3 10.61 -36.51 -35.34
CA MET A 3 9.20 -36.74 -35.61
C MET A 3 8.39 -35.73 -34.80
N ASP A 4 7.70 -34.85 -35.53
CA ASP A 4 6.83 -33.82 -35.01
C ASP A 4 5.60 -34.46 -34.32
N LYS A 5 5.55 -34.41 -32.99
CA LYS A 5 4.41 -34.89 -32.20
C LYS A 5 3.32 -33.82 -32.25
N GLN A 6 2.39 -33.97 -33.20
CA GLN A 6 1.19 -33.15 -33.34
C GLN A 6 0.38 -33.12 -32.02
N ARG A 7 0.28 -31.95 -31.38
CA ARG A 7 -0.62 -31.67 -30.25
C ARG A 7 -1.80 -30.82 -30.75
N GLY A 8 -3.03 -31.27 -30.52
CA GLY A 8 -4.26 -30.54 -30.82
C GLY A 8 -5.48 -31.45 -30.95
N ILE A 9 -6.67 -30.96 -30.58
CA ILE A 9 -7.95 -31.65 -30.79
C ILE A 9 -8.23 -31.64 -32.30
N ARG A 10 -8.30 -32.82 -32.94
CA ARG A 10 -8.68 -32.93 -34.35
C ARG A 10 -10.20 -32.75 -34.46
N VAL A 11 -10.62 -31.59 -34.96
CA VAL A 11 -11.96 -31.38 -35.51
C VAL A 11 -11.78 -31.09 -37.00
N SER A 12 -12.46 -31.84 -37.87
CA SER A 12 -12.35 -31.58 -39.31
C SER A 12 -12.98 -30.22 -39.63
N GLN A 13 -12.46 -29.50 -40.63
CA GLN A 13 -13.01 -28.19 -41.00
C GLN A 13 -14.50 -28.29 -41.38
N GLU A 14 -14.91 -29.44 -41.91
CA GLU A 14 -16.29 -29.79 -42.25
C GLU A 14 -17.20 -29.88 -41.01
N GLU A 15 -16.68 -30.38 -39.89
CA GLU A 15 -17.41 -30.48 -38.60
C GLU A 15 -17.61 -29.15 -37.90
N LEU A 16 -16.77 -28.14 -38.20
CA LEU A 16 -16.91 -26.79 -37.65
C LEU A 16 -17.88 -25.93 -38.45
N LEU A 17 -18.20 -26.30 -39.69
CA LEU A 17 -19.05 -25.50 -40.56
C LEU A 17 -20.53 -25.69 -40.23
N CYS A 18 -21.29 -24.62 -40.43
CA CYS A 18 -22.72 -24.61 -40.25
C CYS A 18 -23.39 -25.65 -41.15
N LYS A 19 -24.27 -26.48 -40.57
CA LYS A 19 -25.01 -27.53 -41.29
C LYS A 19 -25.77 -27.06 -42.55
N ASN A 20 -26.13 -25.78 -42.62
CA ASN A 20 -26.76 -25.18 -43.81
C ASN A 20 -25.76 -24.79 -44.93
N ALA A 21 -24.49 -25.19 -44.83
CA ALA A 21 -23.42 -24.91 -45.81
C ALA A 21 -23.31 -23.42 -46.20
N CYS A 22 -23.60 -22.52 -45.26
CA CYS A 22 -23.62 -21.07 -45.52
C CYS A 22 -22.25 -20.38 -45.46
N GLY A 23 -21.17 -21.15 -45.29
CA GLY A 23 -19.79 -20.65 -45.19
C GLY A 23 -19.39 -20.10 -43.80
N TYR A 24 -20.28 -20.17 -42.80
CA TYR A 24 -19.99 -19.75 -41.42
C TYR A 24 -19.84 -20.95 -40.49
N TYR A 25 -19.16 -20.77 -39.36
CA TYR A 25 -19.00 -21.83 -38.35
C TYR A 25 -20.30 -22.07 -37.56
N GLY A 26 -20.63 -23.35 -37.37
CA GLY A 26 -21.71 -23.83 -36.52
C GLY A 26 -21.20 -24.13 -35.11
N ASN A 27 -22.09 -24.19 -34.13
CA ASN A 27 -21.74 -24.66 -32.79
C ASN A 27 -22.74 -25.70 -32.27
N PRO A 28 -22.35 -26.55 -31.31
CA PRO A 28 -23.24 -27.58 -30.74
C PRO A 28 -24.46 -27.00 -30.01
N ALA A 29 -24.32 -25.84 -29.37
CA ALA A 29 -25.41 -25.16 -28.65
C ALA A 29 -26.58 -24.77 -29.58
N TRP A 30 -26.30 -24.59 -30.88
CA TRP A 30 -27.28 -24.33 -31.94
C TRP A 30 -27.42 -25.51 -32.91
N GLN A 31 -27.22 -26.74 -32.41
CA GLN A 31 -27.38 -27.99 -33.18
C GLN A 31 -26.49 -28.11 -34.42
N GLY A 32 -25.36 -27.39 -34.45
CA GLY A 32 -24.45 -27.31 -35.59
C GLY A 32 -24.81 -26.21 -36.60
N LEU A 33 -25.72 -25.28 -36.28
CA LEU A 33 -26.04 -24.11 -37.11
C LEU A 33 -25.26 -22.88 -36.65
N CYS A 34 -25.01 -21.95 -37.57
CA CYS A 34 -24.50 -20.63 -37.21
C CYS A 34 -25.62 -19.74 -36.62
N SER A 35 -25.24 -18.64 -35.99
CA SER A 35 -26.18 -17.70 -35.35
C SER A 35 -27.22 -17.11 -36.30
N LYS A 36 -26.91 -17.03 -37.61
CA LYS A 36 -27.83 -16.53 -38.64
C LYS A 36 -28.87 -17.59 -38.99
N CYS A 37 -28.44 -18.79 -39.39
CA CYS A 37 -29.33 -19.88 -39.75
C CYS A 37 -30.21 -20.34 -38.57
N TRP A 38 -29.69 -20.30 -37.34
CA TRP A 38 -30.48 -20.58 -36.14
C TRP A 38 -31.65 -19.60 -35.97
N ARG A 39 -31.40 -18.29 -36.13
CA ARG A 39 -32.43 -17.24 -36.01
C ARG A 39 -33.45 -17.25 -37.14
N GLU A 40 -33.07 -17.68 -38.34
CA GLU A 40 -33.98 -17.85 -39.47
C GLU A 40 -34.91 -19.05 -39.24
N ARG A 41 -34.36 -20.18 -38.78
CA ARG A 41 -35.13 -21.36 -38.41
C ARG A 41 -36.12 -21.09 -37.26
N ALA A 42 -35.70 -20.35 -36.24
CA ALA A 42 -36.57 -19.96 -35.13
C ALA A 42 -37.69 -18.99 -35.54
N ARG A 43 -37.43 -18.10 -36.52
CA ARG A 43 -38.45 -17.17 -37.05
C ARG A 43 -39.45 -17.85 -37.97
N ALA A 44 -39.06 -18.87 -38.72
CA ALA A 44 -39.98 -19.63 -39.57
C ALA A 44 -40.98 -20.50 -38.77
N ALA A 45 -40.72 -20.75 -37.48
CA ALA A 45 -41.53 -21.61 -36.63
C ALA A 45 -42.58 -20.86 -35.76
N GLY A 46 -42.71 -19.52 -35.87
CA GLY A 46 -43.64 -18.74 -35.05
C GLY A 46 -44.47 -17.72 -35.84
N THR A 47 -45.79 -17.73 -35.65
CA THR A 47 -46.76 -16.75 -36.20
C THR A 47 -46.56 -15.34 -35.59
N PRO A 48 -46.90 -14.25 -36.33
CA PRO A 48 -46.41 -12.91 -36.01
C PRO A 48 -47.29 -12.21 -34.97
N ARG A 49 -46.67 -11.69 -33.91
CA ARG A 49 -47.25 -10.69 -33.01
C ARG A 49 -46.28 -9.51 -32.95
N GLU A 50 -46.72 -8.36 -33.46
CA GLU A 50 -46.00 -7.10 -33.32
C GLU A 50 -45.93 -6.72 -31.85
N GLU A 51 -44.72 -6.67 -31.30
CA GLU A 51 -44.31 -5.62 -30.37
C GLU A 51 -42.78 -5.54 -30.29
N ILE A 52 -42.32 -4.30 -30.34
CA ILE A 52 -40.95 -3.84 -30.48
C ILE A 52 -40.17 -4.14 -29.20
N ARG A 53 -39.04 -4.89 -29.30
CA ARG A 53 -37.87 -4.66 -28.42
C ARG A 53 -36.55 -5.23 -28.99
N PRO A 54 -35.42 -4.58 -28.66
CA PRO A 54 -34.15 -4.72 -29.36
C PRO A 54 -33.28 -5.87 -28.82
N ARG A 55 -32.36 -6.29 -29.71
CA ARG A 55 -31.29 -7.27 -29.52
C ARG A 55 -30.41 -6.97 -28.30
N SER A 56 -30.05 -8.01 -27.54
CA SER A 56 -28.84 -8.03 -26.72
C SER A 56 -27.83 -9.01 -27.31
N ASP A 57 -26.70 -8.48 -27.77
CA ASP A 57 -25.49 -9.25 -28.07
C ASP A 57 -24.77 -9.63 -26.78
N GLY A 58 -24.18 -10.82 -26.79
CA GLY A 58 -23.29 -11.32 -25.76
C GLY A 58 -22.03 -10.47 -25.69
N THR A 59 -21.84 -9.83 -24.55
CA THR A 59 -20.57 -9.21 -24.15
C THR A 59 -20.49 -9.37 -22.65
N LEU A 60 -19.31 -9.76 -22.15
CA LEU A 60 -18.93 -9.73 -20.73
C LEU A 60 -19.40 -8.43 -20.06
N PRO A 61 -19.82 -8.45 -18.79
CA PRO A 61 -20.52 -7.32 -18.18
C PRO A 61 -19.58 -6.12 -17.98
N THR A 62 -19.64 -5.17 -18.90
CA THR A 62 -19.02 -3.84 -18.74
C THR A 62 -19.91 -2.98 -17.85
N PHE A 63 -19.28 -2.20 -16.96
CA PHE A 63 -19.89 -1.29 -15.97
C PHE A 63 -21.07 -0.45 -16.53
N SER A 64 -20.97 -0.05 -17.79
CA SER A 64 -22.01 0.67 -18.55
C SER A 64 -23.37 -0.07 -18.65
N LYS A 65 -23.37 -1.39 -18.88
CA LYS A 65 -24.63 -2.18 -19.00
C LYS A 65 -25.37 -2.37 -17.67
N PHE A 66 -24.68 -2.24 -16.52
CA PHE A 66 -25.30 -2.30 -15.20
C PHE A 66 -26.02 -1.00 -14.84
N GLU A 67 -25.52 0.15 -15.29
CA GLU A 67 -26.14 1.45 -15.05
C GLU A 67 -27.24 1.82 -16.06
N GLU A 68 -27.07 1.49 -17.34
CA GLU A 68 -28.05 1.86 -18.39
C GLU A 68 -29.43 1.23 -18.14
N LYS A 69 -29.45 -0.01 -17.61
CA LYS A 69 -30.68 -0.70 -17.19
C LYS A 69 -31.25 -0.13 -15.88
N LYS A 70 -30.39 0.44 -15.01
CA LYS A 70 -30.79 1.13 -13.78
C LYS A 70 -31.41 2.50 -14.09
N ASN A 71 -30.91 3.23 -15.09
CA ASN A 71 -31.28 4.63 -15.38
C ASN A 71 -32.68 4.79 -16.03
N ILE A 72 -33.08 3.87 -16.92
CA ILE A 72 -34.36 3.94 -17.65
C ILE A 72 -35.57 3.57 -16.76
N GLU A 73 -35.39 2.62 -15.83
CA GLU A 73 -36.44 2.20 -14.89
C GLU A 73 -36.58 3.16 -13.69
N LYS A 74 -35.47 3.86 -13.38
CA LYS A 74 -35.38 4.95 -12.41
C LYS A 74 -36.17 6.20 -12.83
N GLY A 75 -36.07 6.65 -14.08
CA GLY A 75 -36.76 7.87 -14.54
C GLY A 75 -38.28 7.88 -14.32
N ARG A 76 -38.94 6.71 -14.34
CA ARG A 76 -40.38 6.57 -14.11
C ARG A 76 -40.79 6.42 -12.64
N ARG A 77 -39.93 5.88 -11.76
CA ARG A 77 -40.18 5.76 -10.31
C ARG A 77 -39.71 6.99 -9.51
N ILE A 78 -38.73 7.74 -10.02
CA ILE A 78 -38.10 8.91 -9.38
C ILE A 78 -39.07 10.09 -9.24
N ASN A 79 -39.93 10.34 -10.22
CA ASN A 79 -40.94 11.41 -10.11
C ASN A 79 -41.96 11.16 -8.97
N THR A 80 -42.14 9.90 -8.57
CA THR A 80 -43.08 9.52 -7.51
C THR A 80 -42.44 9.68 -6.12
N VAL A 81 -41.14 9.37 -5.97
CA VAL A 81 -40.40 9.54 -4.71
C VAL A 81 -40.11 11.02 -4.44
N ARG A 82 -39.78 11.81 -5.49
CA ARG A 82 -39.64 13.27 -5.39
C ARG A 82 -40.92 13.93 -4.87
N ARG A 83 -42.10 13.43 -5.27
CA ARG A 83 -43.41 13.93 -4.85
C ARG A 83 -43.80 13.49 -3.43
N LEU A 84 -43.30 12.34 -2.97
CA LEU A 84 -43.59 11.78 -1.63
C LEU A 84 -42.65 12.32 -0.53
N PHE A 85 -41.39 12.63 -0.85
CA PHE A 85 -40.40 13.11 0.13
C PHE A 85 -40.18 14.63 0.12
N TRP A 86 -40.45 15.33 -1.00
CA TRP A 86 -40.16 16.76 -1.14
C TRP A 86 -41.40 17.65 -1.36
N GLY A 87 -42.60 17.07 -1.30
CA GLY A 87 -43.86 17.78 -1.54
C GLY A 87 -43.99 18.32 -2.96
N SER A 88 -45.21 18.69 -3.35
CA SER A 88 -45.43 19.49 -4.57
C SER A 88 -44.57 20.76 -4.51
N PRO A 89 -44.11 21.31 -5.66
CA PRO A 89 -43.36 22.56 -5.65
C PRO A 89 -44.18 23.59 -4.88
N SER A 90 -43.62 24.08 -3.78
CA SER A 90 -44.24 25.15 -3.00
C SER A 90 -44.48 26.35 -3.93
N PRO A 91 -45.55 27.15 -3.70
CA PRO A 91 -45.85 28.32 -4.51
C PRO A 91 -44.62 29.25 -4.58
N PRO A 92 -44.41 29.99 -5.67
CA PRO A 92 -43.18 30.70 -5.94
C PRO A 92 -42.91 31.72 -4.83
N LYS A 93 -41.98 31.39 -3.92
CA LYS A 93 -41.38 32.34 -2.97
C LYS A 93 -40.24 33.09 -3.67
N PRO A 94 -39.91 34.31 -3.21
CA PRO A 94 -39.44 35.41 -4.04
C PRO A 94 -38.29 35.01 -4.95
N GLN A 95 -38.47 35.26 -6.26
CA GLN A 95 -37.40 35.21 -7.24
C GLN A 95 -36.17 35.90 -6.67
N GLU A 96 -35.06 35.19 -6.68
CA GLU A 96 -33.74 35.79 -6.46
C GLU A 96 -33.63 36.97 -7.43
N SER A 97 -33.28 38.16 -6.94
CA SER A 97 -32.90 39.23 -7.85
C SER A 97 -31.79 38.71 -8.76
N SER A 98 -31.91 38.90 -10.07
CA SER A 98 -30.91 38.44 -11.04
C SER A 98 -29.48 38.84 -10.63
N GLU A 99 -29.34 40.01 -10.00
CA GLU A 99 -28.10 40.54 -9.44
C GLU A 99 -27.52 39.70 -8.28
N SER A 100 -28.35 39.22 -7.35
CA SER A 100 -27.85 38.40 -6.24
C SER A 100 -27.33 37.04 -6.71
N ARG A 101 -27.98 36.43 -7.70
CA ARG A 101 -27.50 35.17 -8.31
C ARG A 101 -26.21 35.39 -9.09
N ALA A 102 -26.12 36.49 -9.84
CA ALA A 102 -24.91 36.86 -10.58
C ALA A 102 -23.71 37.11 -9.65
N ASN A 103 -23.93 37.76 -8.51
CA ASN A 103 -22.89 38.03 -7.50
C ASN A 103 -22.36 36.73 -6.85
N VAL A 104 -23.24 35.75 -6.61
CA VAL A 104 -22.84 34.42 -6.11
C VAL A 104 -21.97 33.71 -7.14
N LEU A 105 -22.43 33.65 -8.40
CA LEU A 105 -21.68 32.98 -9.47
C LEU A 105 -20.29 33.61 -9.64
N LYS A 106 -20.18 34.94 -9.71
CA LYS A 106 -18.87 35.62 -9.79
C LYS A 106 -17.89 35.24 -8.66
N ALA A 107 -18.39 34.93 -7.46
CA ALA A 107 -17.52 34.51 -6.36
C ALA A 107 -16.93 33.11 -6.60
N TYR A 108 -17.70 32.19 -7.20
CA TYR A 108 -17.24 30.85 -7.56
C TYR A 108 -16.37 30.82 -8.82
N GLU A 109 -16.47 31.84 -9.68
CA GLU A 109 -15.68 31.93 -10.91
C GLU A 109 -14.18 32.06 -10.65
N ASN A 110 -13.80 32.75 -9.57
CA ASN A 110 -12.42 32.99 -9.17
C ASN A 110 -11.85 31.89 -8.25
N LEU A 111 -12.51 30.73 -8.18
CA LEU A 111 -12.07 29.65 -7.31
C LEU A 111 -10.95 28.85 -7.98
N GLU A 112 -9.80 28.79 -7.34
CA GLU A 112 -8.66 28.00 -7.82
C GLU A 112 -8.90 26.49 -7.65
N PRO A 113 -8.42 25.64 -8.57
CA PRO A 113 -8.52 24.19 -8.45
C PRO A 113 -7.91 23.71 -7.14
N GLY A 114 -8.68 22.96 -6.34
CA GLY A 114 -8.20 22.42 -5.07
C GLY A 114 -8.29 23.37 -3.87
N ASP A 115 -8.71 24.64 -4.04
CA ASP A 115 -8.92 25.56 -2.92
C ASP A 115 -10.25 25.29 -2.18
N PHE A 116 -10.29 24.17 -1.47
CA PHE A 116 -11.43 23.81 -0.65
C PHE A 116 -11.71 24.84 0.46
N THR A 117 -10.68 25.55 0.94
CA THR A 117 -10.87 26.55 2.01
C THR A 117 -11.55 27.80 1.50
N GLY A 118 -11.18 28.27 0.31
CA GLY A 118 -11.85 29.34 -0.42
C GLY A 118 -13.29 28.97 -0.74
N PHE A 119 -13.53 27.74 -1.22
CA PHE A 119 -14.89 27.23 -1.46
C PHE A 119 -15.76 27.35 -0.20
N LEU A 120 -15.26 26.92 0.96
CA LEU A 120 -16.01 27.01 2.21
C LEU A 120 -16.27 28.45 2.67
N LYS A 121 -15.33 29.38 2.41
CA LYS A 121 -15.53 30.81 2.69
C LYS A 121 -16.63 31.40 1.81
N ILE A 122 -16.61 31.08 0.50
CA ILE A 122 -17.64 31.51 -0.45
C ILE A 122 -19.00 30.90 -0.07
N LEU A 123 -19.05 29.62 0.26
CA LEU A 123 -20.30 28.94 0.64
C LEU A 123 -20.92 29.52 1.92
N ARG A 124 -20.10 29.94 2.89
CA ARG A 124 -20.56 30.58 4.14
C ARG A 124 -20.87 32.07 4.00
N SER A 125 -20.55 32.67 2.85
CA SER A 125 -20.81 34.09 2.63
C SER A 125 -22.32 34.38 2.54
N PRO A 126 -22.79 35.58 2.92
CA PRO A 126 -24.20 35.95 2.84
C PRO A 126 -24.84 35.73 1.46
N PRO A 127 -24.16 36.03 0.33
CA PRO A 127 -24.70 35.73 -1.00
C PRO A 127 -25.03 34.24 -1.22
N SER A 128 -24.19 33.33 -0.69
CA SER A 128 -24.32 31.87 -0.90
C SER A 128 -25.19 31.16 0.14
N GLN A 129 -25.88 31.90 1.02
CA GLN A 129 -26.64 31.34 2.14
C GLN A 129 -27.69 30.30 1.71
N ARG A 130 -28.31 30.47 0.54
CA ARG A 130 -29.28 29.50 -0.01
C ARG A 130 -28.61 28.16 -0.35
N LEU A 131 -27.43 28.17 -0.97
CA LEU A 131 -26.66 26.95 -1.27
C LEU A 131 -26.21 26.27 0.02
N GLN A 132 -25.72 27.04 0.99
CA GLN A 132 -25.34 26.51 2.31
C GLN A 132 -26.54 25.88 3.04
N SER A 133 -27.70 26.53 3.02
CA SER A 133 -28.94 26.02 3.61
C SER A 133 -29.38 24.73 2.93
N ARG A 134 -29.21 24.62 1.62
CA ARG A 134 -29.50 23.42 0.85
C ARG A 134 -28.58 22.26 1.24
N CYS A 135 -27.27 22.48 1.36
CA CYS A 135 -26.33 21.46 1.85
C CYS A 135 -26.68 21.01 3.27
N THR A 136 -27.01 21.96 4.16
CA THR A 136 -27.36 21.67 5.55
C THR A 136 -28.66 20.87 5.65
N ALA A 137 -29.69 21.28 4.90
CA ALA A 137 -30.96 20.56 4.85
C ALA A 137 -30.76 19.13 4.34
N PHE A 138 -29.97 18.95 3.28
CA PHE A 138 -29.65 17.62 2.75
C PHE A 138 -28.94 16.74 3.79
N LEU A 139 -27.93 17.28 4.49
CA LEU A 139 -27.23 16.55 5.55
C LEU A 139 -28.17 16.14 6.68
N ASN A 140 -29.06 17.03 7.12
CA ASN A 140 -30.06 16.72 8.15
C ASN A 140 -31.05 15.64 7.69
N THR A 141 -31.44 15.66 6.40
CA THR A 141 -32.27 14.60 5.81
C THR A 141 -31.54 13.26 5.82
N MET A 142 -30.28 13.22 5.38
CA MET A 142 -29.49 11.99 5.40
C MET A 142 -29.29 11.45 6.82
N GLU A 143 -29.10 12.32 7.81
CA GLU A 143 -29.03 11.93 9.22
C GLU A 143 -30.36 11.35 9.74
N ALA A 144 -31.48 11.98 9.40
CA ALA A 144 -32.81 11.50 9.80
C ALA A 144 -33.21 10.16 9.15
N TYR A 145 -32.68 9.86 7.96
CA TYR A 145 -33.01 8.66 7.19
C TYR A 145 -31.80 7.73 6.98
N HIS A 146 -30.84 7.74 7.91
CA HIS A 146 -29.61 6.94 7.78
C HIS A 146 -29.88 5.43 7.80
N ASP A 147 -31.00 4.96 8.37
CA ASP A 147 -31.40 3.54 8.37
C ASP A 147 -31.87 3.03 6.99
N LEU A 148 -32.04 3.92 6.00
CA LEU A 148 -32.43 3.49 4.67
C LEU A 148 -31.36 2.58 4.04
N PRO A 149 -31.75 1.62 3.18
CA PRO A 149 -30.78 0.82 2.46
C PRO A 149 -29.76 1.70 1.71
N VAL A 150 -28.49 1.30 1.74
CA VAL A 150 -27.38 2.05 1.15
C VAL A 150 -27.61 2.45 -0.31
N GLN A 151 -28.36 1.64 -1.08
CA GLN A 151 -28.72 1.94 -2.46
C GLN A 151 -29.63 3.17 -2.59
N LYS A 152 -30.59 3.34 -1.67
CA LYS A 152 -31.47 4.52 -1.64
C LYS A 152 -30.70 5.76 -1.20
N GLN A 153 -29.80 5.60 -0.22
CA GLN A 153 -28.91 6.67 0.22
C GLN A 153 -28.00 7.15 -0.92
N SER A 154 -27.42 6.22 -1.70
CA SER A 154 -26.67 6.50 -2.91
C SER A 154 -27.51 7.26 -3.94
N ASP A 155 -28.74 6.82 -4.22
CA ASP A 155 -29.62 7.51 -5.15
C ASP A 155 -29.94 8.95 -4.69
N LEU A 156 -30.18 9.18 -3.39
CA LEU A 156 -30.38 10.53 -2.83
C LEU A 156 -29.16 11.44 -2.98
N VAL A 157 -27.95 10.91 -2.79
CA VAL A 157 -26.70 11.65 -2.97
C VAL A 157 -26.49 12.01 -4.45
N GLN A 158 -26.73 11.07 -5.36
CA GLN A 158 -26.60 11.32 -6.80
C GLN A 158 -27.64 12.35 -7.30
N ASP A 159 -28.88 12.28 -6.82
CA ASP A 159 -29.92 13.26 -7.12
C ASP A 159 -29.54 14.66 -6.59
N PHE A 160 -28.94 14.71 -5.39
CA PHE A 160 -28.41 15.96 -4.84
C PHE A 160 -27.30 16.53 -5.71
N TYR A 161 -26.34 15.71 -6.16
CA TYR A 161 -25.27 16.18 -7.05
C TYR A 161 -25.81 16.73 -8.36
N GLN A 162 -26.73 16.01 -9.02
CA GLN A 162 -27.31 16.47 -10.27
C GLN A 162 -28.01 17.82 -10.09
N SER A 163 -28.83 17.94 -9.04
CA SER A 163 -29.58 19.17 -8.82
C SER A 163 -28.72 20.32 -8.26
N PHE A 164 -27.56 20.04 -7.67
CA PHE A 164 -26.57 21.06 -7.30
C PHE A 164 -25.78 21.53 -8.54
N ALA A 165 -25.38 20.61 -9.42
CA ALA A 165 -24.69 20.91 -10.67
C ALA A 165 -25.55 21.77 -11.62
N GLU A 166 -26.86 21.51 -11.69
CA GLU A 166 -27.83 22.33 -12.47
C GLU A 166 -27.77 23.83 -12.10
N TYR A 167 -27.46 24.16 -10.84
CA TYR A 167 -27.34 25.56 -10.40
C TYR A 167 -26.18 26.30 -11.09
N PHE A 168 -25.10 25.57 -11.39
CA PHE A 168 -23.88 26.07 -12.05
C PHE A 168 -23.83 25.75 -13.55
N SER A 169 -24.96 25.36 -14.15
CA SER A 169 -25.06 25.02 -15.59
C SER A 169 -24.64 26.15 -16.55
N SER A 170 -24.54 27.39 -16.07
CA SER A 170 -24.01 28.52 -16.83
C SER A 170 -22.48 28.53 -16.96
N PHE A 171 -21.77 27.73 -16.18
CA PHE A 171 -20.30 27.68 -16.17
C PHE A 171 -19.75 26.66 -17.18
N PRO A 172 -18.49 26.81 -17.60
CA PRO A 172 -17.80 25.78 -18.36
C PRO A 172 -17.77 24.44 -17.59
N GLU A 173 -17.88 23.33 -18.30
CA GLU A 173 -17.94 21.98 -17.72
C GLU A 173 -16.79 21.71 -16.73
N ALA A 174 -15.56 22.10 -17.09
CA ALA A 174 -14.39 21.93 -16.23
C ALA A 174 -14.52 22.66 -14.87
N GLN A 175 -15.12 23.85 -14.86
CA GLN A 175 -15.34 24.62 -13.63
C GLN A 175 -16.48 24.03 -12.81
N VAL A 176 -17.52 23.52 -13.46
CA VAL A 176 -18.60 22.78 -12.77
C VAL A 176 -18.03 21.55 -12.08
N THR A 177 -17.18 20.77 -12.76
CA THR A 177 -16.48 19.62 -12.17
C THR A 177 -15.69 20.00 -10.92
N GLN A 178 -14.88 21.06 -10.97
CA GLN A 178 -14.10 21.53 -9.80
C GLN A 178 -14.99 21.95 -8.62
N ILE A 179 -16.08 22.66 -8.88
CA ILE A 179 -17.04 23.03 -7.83
C ILE A 179 -17.69 21.77 -7.24
N MET A 180 -18.08 20.82 -8.09
CA MET A 180 -18.71 19.57 -7.66
C MET A 180 -17.76 18.69 -6.82
N GLU A 181 -16.47 18.67 -7.12
CA GLU A 181 -15.44 18.03 -6.29
C GLU A 181 -15.43 18.60 -4.86
N HIS A 182 -15.48 19.93 -4.73
CA HIS A 182 -15.59 20.55 -3.40
C HIS A 182 -16.91 20.22 -2.68
N VAL A 183 -18.01 20.13 -3.42
CA VAL A 183 -19.31 19.71 -2.87
C VAL A 183 -19.26 18.26 -2.39
N GLU A 184 -18.70 17.35 -3.19
CA GLU A 184 -18.48 15.95 -2.81
C GLU A 184 -17.66 15.86 -1.53
N LYS A 185 -16.54 16.60 -1.46
CA LYS A 185 -15.69 16.64 -0.26
C LYS A 185 -16.45 17.10 0.97
N LEU A 186 -17.27 18.15 0.87
CA LEU A 186 -18.07 18.66 1.98
C LEU A 186 -19.10 17.63 2.47
N ILE A 187 -19.90 17.11 1.54
CA ILE A 187 -21.01 16.21 1.85
C ILE A 187 -20.49 14.87 2.37
N MET A 188 -19.58 14.24 1.62
CA MET A 188 -19.10 12.90 1.93
C MET A 188 -18.24 12.85 3.18
N THR A 189 -17.51 13.92 3.52
CA THR A 189 -16.79 13.98 4.80
C THR A 189 -17.73 13.90 6.01
N ARG A 190 -18.96 14.41 5.89
CA ARG A 190 -19.99 14.35 6.94
C ARG A 190 -20.76 13.04 6.91
N LEU A 191 -21.10 12.56 5.72
CA LEU A 191 -21.90 11.35 5.54
C LEU A 191 -21.12 10.06 5.79
N HIS A 192 -19.78 10.07 5.66
CA HIS A 192 -18.94 8.87 5.74
C HIS A 192 -19.26 7.97 6.95
N LYS A 193 -19.51 8.56 8.14
CA LYS A 193 -19.82 7.79 9.36
C LYS A 193 -21.11 6.98 9.28
N TRP A 194 -22.02 7.33 8.38
CA TRP A 194 -23.30 6.65 8.19
C TRP A 194 -23.25 5.74 6.97
N VAL A 195 -22.68 6.18 5.86
CA VAL A 195 -22.80 5.45 4.59
C VAL A 195 -21.67 4.45 4.31
N PHE A 196 -20.52 4.55 4.99
CA PHE A 196 -19.38 3.66 4.77
C PHE A 196 -19.57 2.35 5.54
N CYS A 197 -19.47 1.21 4.86
CA CYS A 197 -19.67 -0.13 5.45
C CYS A 197 -21.01 -0.22 6.19
N HIS A 198 -22.10 0.19 5.52
CA HIS A 198 -23.44 0.27 6.11
C HIS A 198 -24.02 -1.11 6.45
N ASP A 199 -24.73 -1.25 7.58
CA ASP A 199 -25.26 -2.53 8.08
C ASP A 199 -26.23 -3.23 7.12
N SER A 200 -26.84 -2.49 6.19
CA SER A 200 -27.74 -3.06 5.18
C SER A 200 -27.04 -3.83 4.05
N CYS A 201 -25.72 -3.86 4.00
CA CYS A 201 -24.95 -4.55 2.95
C CYS A 201 -23.94 -5.54 3.52
N ASP A 202 -23.49 -6.45 2.67
CA ASP A 202 -22.53 -7.51 3.01
C ASP A 202 -21.06 -7.09 2.82
N ASP A 203 -20.80 -5.77 2.83
CA ASP A 203 -19.49 -5.21 2.52
C ASP A 203 -18.42 -5.67 3.53
N GLU A 204 -18.76 -5.77 4.82
CA GLU A 204 -17.84 -6.27 5.86
C GLU A 204 -17.47 -7.74 5.63
N GLN A 205 -18.45 -8.60 5.32
CA GLN A 205 -18.19 -10.02 5.07
C GLN A 205 -17.29 -10.20 3.84
N LYS A 206 -17.52 -9.40 2.79
CA LYS A 206 -16.68 -9.40 1.58
C LYS A 206 -15.29 -8.86 1.86
N ASP A 207 -15.14 -7.83 2.68
CA ASP A 207 -13.84 -7.34 3.14
C ASP A 207 -13.05 -8.42 3.87
N LEU A 208 -13.68 -9.12 4.81
CA LEU A 208 -13.03 -10.21 5.55
C LEU A 208 -12.66 -11.38 4.62
N ALA A 209 -13.52 -11.72 3.66
CA ALA A 209 -13.25 -12.77 2.68
C ALA A 209 -12.06 -12.39 1.78
N LEU A 210 -12.06 -11.17 1.23
CA LEU A 210 -10.98 -10.66 0.39
C LEU A 210 -9.67 -10.53 1.16
N GLN A 211 -9.70 -10.04 2.39
CA GLN A 211 -8.50 -9.92 3.23
C GLN A 211 -7.89 -11.30 3.54
N ARG A 212 -8.72 -12.30 3.89
CA ARG A 212 -8.27 -13.68 4.11
C ARG A 212 -7.69 -14.27 2.83
N ARG A 213 -8.33 -14.00 1.70
CA ARG A 213 -7.86 -14.44 0.38
C ARG A 213 -6.49 -13.86 0.04
N ILE A 214 -6.31 -12.55 0.16
CA ILE A 214 -5.01 -11.89 -0.07
C ILE A 214 -3.95 -12.47 0.86
N ARG A 215 -4.27 -12.64 2.16
CA ARG A 215 -3.35 -13.21 3.15
C ARG A 215 -2.91 -14.64 2.78
N SER A 216 -3.82 -15.47 2.26
CA SER A 216 -3.49 -16.83 1.81
C SER A 216 -2.57 -16.87 0.58
N LEU A 217 -2.49 -15.77 -0.18
CA LEU A 217 -1.67 -15.62 -1.39
C LEU A 217 -0.36 -14.85 -1.13
N ASN A 218 0.03 -14.61 0.12
CA ASN A 218 1.25 -13.84 0.43
C ASN A 218 2.55 -14.51 -0.10
N TRP A 219 2.50 -15.81 -0.36
CA TRP A 219 3.60 -16.58 -0.95
C TRP A 219 3.85 -16.25 -2.44
N VAL A 220 2.92 -15.60 -3.12
CA VAL A 220 3.07 -15.23 -4.54
C VAL A 220 4.25 -14.29 -4.72
N THR A 221 5.09 -14.60 -5.70
CA THR A 221 6.31 -13.85 -6.03
C THR A 221 6.10 -12.99 -7.29
N PRO A 222 6.85 -11.89 -7.48
CA PRO A 222 6.78 -11.08 -8.71
C PRO A 222 6.96 -11.92 -9.98
N GLN A 223 7.87 -12.91 -9.94
CA GLN A 223 8.20 -13.75 -11.08
C GLN A 223 7.02 -14.65 -11.51
N MET A 224 6.22 -15.14 -10.55
CA MET A 224 5.02 -15.94 -10.83
C MET A 224 3.91 -15.13 -11.54
N LEU A 225 3.89 -13.81 -11.32
CA LEU A 225 2.96 -12.89 -11.96
C LEU A 225 3.51 -12.25 -13.24
N GLY A 226 4.74 -12.58 -13.64
CA GLY A 226 5.40 -11.95 -14.78
C GLY A 226 5.71 -10.46 -14.57
N VAL A 227 5.81 -10.00 -13.33
CA VAL A 227 6.09 -8.59 -13.03
C VAL A 227 7.55 -8.27 -13.35
N PRO A 228 7.84 -7.29 -14.21
CA PRO A 228 9.21 -6.83 -14.45
C PRO A 228 9.70 -6.14 -13.18
N PHE A 229 10.58 -6.83 -12.44
CA PHE A 229 11.14 -6.35 -11.18
C PHE A 229 12.58 -5.90 -11.45
N PRO A 230 13.02 -4.71 -10.98
CA PRO A 230 14.39 -4.26 -11.12
C PRO A 230 15.36 -5.28 -10.50
N ASP A 231 16.43 -5.65 -11.21
CA ASP A 231 17.45 -6.58 -10.70
C ASP A 231 18.03 -6.07 -9.36
N GLU A 232 18.13 -6.96 -8.36
CA GLU A 232 18.63 -6.74 -6.99
C GLU A 232 20.03 -6.07 -6.91
N LYS A 233 20.72 -5.90 -8.03
CA LYS A 233 22.11 -5.41 -8.10
C LYS A 233 22.23 -3.88 -7.98
N VAL A 234 21.14 -3.12 -8.07
CA VAL A 234 21.19 -1.65 -8.06
C VAL A 234 20.38 -1.07 -6.90
N SER A 235 21.11 -0.79 -5.82
CA SER A 235 20.75 -0.01 -4.64
C SER A 235 20.14 -0.77 -3.44
N VAL A 236 20.63 -0.37 -2.27
CA VAL A 236 20.22 -0.76 -0.90
C VAL A 236 18.80 -0.20 -0.55
N THR A 237 18.04 0.26 -1.54
CA THR A 237 16.73 0.87 -1.34
C THR A 237 15.67 -0.22 -1.41
N GLY A 238 14.71 -0.22 -0.47
CA GLY A 238 13.71 -1.28 -0.31
C GLY A 238 12.82 -1.54 -1.54
N ASP A 239 11.77 -2.35 -1.35
CA ASP A 239 10.82 -2.73 -2.42
C ASP A 239 10.43 -1.50 -3.30
N PRO A 240 10.68 -1.53 -4.62
CA PRO A 240 10.41 -0.40 -5.52
C PRO A 240 8.93 -0.01 -5.55
N PHE A 241 8.04 -0.94 -5.18
CA PHE A 241 6.61 -0.71 -5.09
C PHE A 241 6.15 -0.21 -3.71
N LEU A 242 7.05 -0.04 -2.73
CA LEU A 242 6.71 0.43 -1.38
C LEU A 242 5.92 1.77 -1.35
N PRO A 243 6.24 2.78 -2.19
CA PRO A 243 5.42 3.99 -2.28
C PRO A 243 3.99 3.71 -2.78
N ALA A 244 3.84 2.81 -3.75
CA ALA A 244 2.54 2.40 -4.26
C ALA A 244 1.72 1.63 -3.20
N ILE A 245 2.38 0.71 -2.48
CA ILE A 245 1.81 -0.03 -1.34
C ILE A 245 1.30 0.95 -0.28
N THR A 246 2.08 1.97 0.06
CA THR A 246 1.69 2.98 1.05
C THR A 246 0.48 3.78 0.56
N ALA A 247 0.49 4.23 -0.69
CA ALA A 247 -0.59 5.01 -1.27
C ALA A 247 -1.94 4.27 -1.28
N ILE A 248 -1.94 2.97 -1.59
CA ILE A 248 -3.19 2.17 -1.60
C ILE A 248 -3.70 1.88 -0.17
N ILE A 249 -2.81 1.71 0.81
CA ILE A 249 -3.18 1.56 2.23
C ILE A 249 -3.81 2.85 2.76
N GLU A 250 -3.26 4.01 2.38
CA GLU A 250 -3.77 5.33 2.79
C GLU A 250 -5.20 5.62 2.30
N MET A 251 -5.70 4.91 1.28
CA MET A 251 -7.05 5.08 0.74
C MET A 251 -8.12 4.97 1.84
N ASP A 252 -7.95 4.03 2.79
CA ASP A 252 -8.92 3.79 3.85
C ASP A 252 -9.02 4.97 4.84
N ALA A 253 -7.93 5.74 5.01
CA ALA A 253 -7.91 6.90 5.90
C ALA A 253 -8.64 8.13 5.31
N LYS A 254 -8.92 8.15 4.00
CA LYS A 254 -9.62 9.26 3.34
C LYS A 254 -11.13 9.12 3.51
N ARG A 255 -11.86 10.23 3.60
CA ARG A 255 -13.33 10.21 3.77
C ARG A 255 -14.08 10.54 2.48
N ALA A 256 -13.59 11.46 1.67
CA ALA A 256 -14.22 11.81 0.41
C ALA A 256 -13.85 10.79 -0.69
N PRO A 257 -14.79 10.36 -1.55
CA PRO A 257 -14.52 9.47 -2.68
C PRO A 257 -13.38 9.97 -3.60
N GLN A 258 -13.35 11.26 -3.93
CA GLN A 258 -12.27 11.85 -4.72
C GLN A 258 -10.89 11.71 -4.07
N ASP A 259 -10.79 11.85 -2.74
CA ASP A 259 -9.52 11.72 -2.03
C ASP A 259 -9.08 10.24 -2.03
N LYS A 260 -10.02 9.29 -2.04
CA LYS A 260 -9.76 7.85 -2.23
C LYS A 260 -9.27 7.56 -3.66
N LEU A 261 -9.92 8.12 -4.68
CA LEU A 261 -9.49 8.01 -6.08
C LEU A 261 -8.10 8.63 -6.31
N ALA A 262 -7.77 9.72 -5.62
CA ALA A 262 -6.45 10.32 -5.66
C ALA A 262 -5.38 9.37 -5.09
N CYS A 263 -5.67 8.62 -4.02
CA CYS A 263 -4.78 7.57 -3.51
C CYS A 263 -4.55 6.45 -4.54
N VAL A 264 -5.60 6.01 -5.24
CA VAL A 264 -5.50 5.01 -6.33
C VAL A 264 -4.68 5.53 -7.51
N SER A 265 -4.84 6.82 -7.85
CA SER A 265 -4.08 7.46 -8.92
C SER A 265 -2.60 7.58 -8.56
N LYS A 266 -2.28 8.01 -7.33
CA LYS A 266 -0.91 8.03 -6.80
C LYS A 266 -0.27 6.64 -6.76
N CYS A 267 -1.03 5.63 -6.33
CA CYS A 267 -0.57 4.24 -6.36
C CYS A 267 -0.17 3.84 -7.78
N SER A 268 -1.02 4.11 -8.77
CA SER A 268 -0.75 3.79 -10.17
C SER A 268 0.45 4.56 -10.72
N GLN A 269 0.60 5.84 -10.40
CA GLN A 269 1.76 6.65 -10.78
C GLN A 269 3.06 6.05 -10.23
N HIS A 270 3.10 5.67 -8.96
CA HIS A 270 4.27 5.00 -8.38
C HIS A 270 4.56 3.63 -9.00
N VAL A 271 3.53 2.90 -9.44
CA VAL A 271 3.71 1.67 -10.23
C VAL A 271 4.39 1.98 -11.56
N PHE A 272 3.93 3.00 -12.31
CA PHE A 272 4.59 3.40 -13.56
C PHE A 272 6.01 3.92 -13.35
N GLU A 273 6.27 4.66 -12.28
CA GLU A 273 7.61 5.09 -11.91
C GLU A 273 8.54 3.91 -11.60
N ALA A 274 8.05 2.88 -10.91
CA ALA A 274 8.80 1.66 -10.65
C ALA A 274 9.11 0.91 -11.95
N LEU A 275 8.11 0.79 -12.83
CA LEU A 275 8.24 0.10 -14.12
C LEU A 275 9.19 0.82 -15.10
N SER A 276 9.18 2.15 -15.08
CA SER A 276 10.08 2.98 -15.90
C SER A 276 11.54 2.85 -15.48
N ARG A 277 11.83 2.39 -14.26
CA ARG A 277 13.18 2.13 -13.78
C ARG A 277 13.68 0.73 -14.13
N SER A 278 12.77 -0.23 -14.30
CA SER A 278 13.11 -1.61 -14.67
C SER A 278 13.22 -1.83 -16.18
N ASN A 279 12.44 -1.11 -16.99
CA ASN A 279 12.39 -1.28 -18.44
C ASN A 279 12.82 0.00 -19.17
N SER A 280 13.54 -0.14 -20.29
CA SER A 280 13.87 0.98 -21.19
C SER A 280 12.69 1.40 -22.08
N GLU A 281 11.63 0.59 -22.13
CA GLU A 281 10.41 0.84 -22.90
C GLU A 281 9.26 1.28 -21.97
N PRO A 282 8.34 2.14 -22.44
CA PRO A 282 7.16 2.52 -21.68
C PRO A 282 6.32 1.29 -21.35
N ALA A 283 5.92 1.17 -20.08
CA ALA A 283 5.20 0.00 -19.58
C ALA A 283 3.90 -0.25 -20.35
N ASN A 284 3.69 -1.50 -20.77
CA ASN A 284 2.44 -1.90 -21.40
C ASN A 284 1.32 -2.09 -20.34
N ALA A 285 0.06 -2.14 -20.76
CA ALA A 285 -1.09 -2.33 -19.88
C ALA A 285 -1.02 -3.65 -19.08
N ASP A 286 -0.47 -4.71 -19.68
CA ASP A 286 -0.29 -6.02 -19.02
C ASP A 286 0.76 -5.97 -17.90
N ASP A 287 1.87 -5.23 -18.12
CA ASP A 287 2.91 -5.01 -17.10
C ASP A 287 2.34 -4.21 -15.93
N PHE A 288 1.57 -3.17 -16.24
CA PHE A 288 0.90 -2.35 -15.23
C PHE A 288 -0.10 -3.16 -14.40
N LEU A 289 -0.99 -3.93 -15.03
CA LEU A 289 -2.00 -4.70 -14.33
C LEU A 289 -1.37 -5.78 -13.44
N SER A 290 -0.35 -6.49 -13.94
CA SER A 290 0.36 -7.52 -13.18
C SER A 290 1.08 -6.91 -11.97
N SER A 291 1.67 -5.72 -12.13
CA SER A 291 2.31 -4.97 -11.05
C SER A 291 1.29 -4.46 -10.02
N LEU A 292 0.14 -3.99 -10.47
CA LEU A 292 -0.95 -3.55 -9.59
C LEU A 292 -1.51 -4.71 -8.77
N VAL A 293 -1.69 -5.89 -9.37
CA VAL A 293 -2.07 -7.12 -8.65
C VAL A 293 -1.04 -7.45 -7.58
N TYR A 294 0.26 -7.38 -7.91
CA TYR A 294 1.34 -7.60 -6.94
C TYR A 294 1.29 -6.60 -5.78
N VAL A 295 1.13 -5.30 -6.08
CA VAL A 295 1.01 -4.23 -5.07
C VAL A 295 -0.17 -4.50 -4.14
N VAL A 296 -1.34 -4.85 -4.67
CA VAL A 296 -2.54 -5.17 -3.85
C VAL A 296 -2.32 -6.41 -2.99
N LEU A 297 -1.66 -7.45 -3.53
CA LEU A 297 -1.32 -8.66 -2.79
C LEU A 297 -0.37 -8.38 -1.61
N LYS A 298 0.64 -7.53 -1.82
CA LYS A 298 1.60 -7.15 -0.77
C LYS A 298 1.04 -6.14 0.23
N ALA A 299 0.23 -5.19 -0.24
CA ALA A 299 -0.37 -4.17 0.62
C ALA A 299 -1.45 -4.74 1.55
N ASN A 300 -2.25 -5.70 1.06
CA ASN A 300 -3.47 -6.16 1.72
C ASN A 300 -4.31 -4.99 2.31
N PRO A 301 -4.79 -4.07 1.46
CA PRO A 301 -5.40 -2.82 1.92
C PRO A 301 -6.60 -3.08 2.84
N PRO A 302 -6.73 -2.34 3.96
CA PRO A 302 -7.84 -2.52 4.88
C PRO A 302 -9.16 -2.13 4.21
N ARG A 303 -10.20 -2.94 4.44
CA ARG A 303 -11.57 -2.70 3.97
C ARG A 303 -11.65 -2.38 2.47
N LEU A 304 -10.87 -3.09 1.66
CA LEU A 304 -10.71 -2.82 0.23
C LEU A 304 -12.04 -2.87 -0.54
N HIS A 305 -12.88 -3.87 -0.28
CA HIS A 305 -14.19 -4.01 -0.90
C HIS A 305 -15.11 -2.84 -0.52
N SER A 306 -15.21 -2.51 0.78
CA SER A 306 -16.00 -1.35 1.24
C SER A 306 -15.52 -0.05 0.61
N ASN A 307 -14.21 0.17 0.52
CA ASN A 307 -13.63 1.36 -0.11
C ASN A 307 -14.03 1.49 -1.59
N MET A 308 -13.94 0.39 -2.34
CA MET A 308 -14.34 0.38 -3.75
C MET A 308 -15.86 0.60 -3.91
N GLN A 309 -16.68 -0.08 -3.13
CA GLN A 309 -18.14 0.08 -3.19
C GLN A 309 -18.58 1.48 -2.78
N TYR A 310 -17.92 2.08 -1.78
CA TYR A 310 -18.18 3.44 -1.37
C TYR A 310 -17.91 4.44 -2.51
N VAL A 311 -16.77 4.30 -3.18
CA VAL A 311 -16.43 5.11 -4.36
C VAL A 311 -17.44 4.92 -5.49
N ILE A 312 -17.85 3.68 -5.79
CA ILE A 312 -18.86 3.37 -6.82
C ILE A 312 -20.23 3.99 -6.49
N ARG A 313 -20.65 3.96 -5.22
CA ARG A 313 -22.00 4.39 -4.80
C ARG A 313 -22.11 5.91 -4.66
N PHE A 314 -21.06 6.57 -4.18
CA PHE A 314 -21.11 7.97 -3.73
C PHE A 314 -20.14 8.90 -4.45
N GLY A 315 -19.26 8.38 -5.30
CA GLY A 315 -18.38 9.19 -6.13
C GLY A 315 -19.15 9.95 -7.21
N LEU A 316 -18.58 11.06 -7.64
CA LEU A 316 -19.07 11.80 -8.80
C LEU A 316 -18.97 10.95 -10.08
N PRO A 317 -20.03 10.86 -10.91
CA PRO A 317 -20.03 10.04 -12.11
C PRO A 317 -18.89 10.37 -13.08
N HIS A 318 -18.58 11.65 -13.28
CA HIS A 318 -17.52 12.06 -14.21
C HIS A 318 -16.12 11.64 -13.74
N SER A 319 -15.86 11.58 -12.43
CA SER A 319 -14.57 11.13 -11.86
C SER A 319 -14.35 9.63 -12.02
N LEU A 320 -15.43 8.85 -12.21
CA LEU A 320 -15.38 7.40 -12.40
C LEU A 320 -15.45 6.99 -13.87
N MET A 321 -16.23 7.71 -14.68
CA MET A 321 -16.50 7.36 -16.07
C MET A 321 -15.52 8.01 -17.06
N ALA A 322 -14.78 9.04 -16.63
CA ALA A 322 -13.85 9.76 -17.48
C ALA A 322 -12.53 10.05 -16.76
N GLY A 323 -11.47 10.24 -17.54
CA GLY A 323 -10.15 10.63 -17.05
C GLY A 323 -9.27 9.48 -16.56
N GLU A 324 -8.08 9.86 -16.08
CA GLU A 324 -7.05 8.95 -15.59
C GLU A 324 -7.50 8.18 -14.33
N SER A 325 -8.20 8.83 -13.41
CA SER A 325 -8.65 8.22 -12.16
C SER A 325 -9.66 7.09 -12.39
N GLY A 326 -10.56 7.24 -13.36
CA GLY A 326 -11.49 6.18 -13.77
C GLY A 326 -10.79 4.96 -14.38
N TYR A 327 -9.74 5.20 -15.18
CA TYR A 327 -8.90 4.13 -15.73
C TYR A 327 -8.18 3.36 -14.63
N TYR A 328 -7.53 4.04 -13.69
CA TYR A 328 -6.85 3.40 -12.56
C TYR A 328 -7.80 2.65 -11.62
N PHE A 329 -8.98 3.22 -11.35
CA PHE A 329 -10.00 2.56 -10.55
C PHE A 329 -10.56 1.30 -11.22
N THR A 330 -10.71 1.32 -12.55
CA THR A 330 -11.12 0.14 -13.31
C THR A 330 -10.05 -0.95 -13.25
N ASN A 331 -8.77 -0.59 -13.40
CA ASN A 331 -7.67 -1.55 -13.25
C ASN A 331 -7.57 -2.12 -11.84
N LEU A 332 -7.79 -1.33 -10.80
CA LEU A 332 -7.89 -1.82 -9.42
C LEU A 332 -9.04 -2.84 -9.28
N SER A 333 -10.19 -2.55 -9.90
CA SER A 333 -11.33 -3.47 -9.91
C SER A 333 -11.04 -4.78 -10.62
N CYS A 334 -10.32 -4.71 -11.74
CA CYS A 334 -9.81 -5.90 -12.45
C CYS A 334 -8.82 -6.68 -11.59
N ALA A 335 -7.89 -6.00 -10.90
CA ALA A 335 -6.90 -6.64 -10.04
C ALA A 335 -7.56 -7.38 -8.87
N VAL A 336 -8.55 -6.78 -8.20
CA VAL A 336 -9.30 -7.43 -7.12
C VAL A 336 -10.07 -8.64 -7.63
N ALA A 337 -10.79 -8.52 -8.75
CA ALA A 337 -11.51 -9.63 -9.35
C ALA A 337 -10.58 -10.78 -9.80
N PHE A 338 -9.36 -10.45 -10.23
CA PHE A 338 -8.32 -11.43 -10.53
C PHE A 338 -7.87 -12.16 -9.27
N ILE A 339 -7.57 -11.44 -8.18
CA ILE A 339 -7.14 -12.03 -6.89
C ILE A 339 -8.21 -12.97 -6.30
N GLU A 340 -9.49 -12.60 -6.41
CA GLU A 340 -10.61 -13.44 -5.96
C GLU A 340 -10.65 -14.79 -6.71
N LYS A 341 -10.34 -14.78 -8.01
CA LYS A 341 -10.43 -15.95 -8.90
C LYS A 341 -9.09 -16.61 -9.21
N LEU A 342 -8.01 -16.14 -8.58
CA LEU A 342 -6.65 -16.57 -8.89
C LEU A 342 -6.46 -18.08 -8.67
N ASP A 343 -6.00 -18.78 -9.69
CA ASP A 343 -5.77 -20.23 -9.65
C ASP A 343 -4.33 -20.57 -10.06
N GLY A 344 -3.96 -21.85 -9.94
CA GLY A 344 -2.64 -22.34 -10.35
C GLY A 344 -2.28 -21.98 -11.80
N PRO A 345 -3.17 -22.24 -12.77
CA PRO A 345 -2.95 -21.89 -14.17
C PRO A 345 -2.65 -20.40 -14.40
N ALA A 346 -3.33 -19.48 -13.70
CA ALA A 346 -3.07 -18.04 -13.80
C ALA A 346 -1.64 -17.65 -13.36
N LEU A 347 -0.99 -18.47 -12.54
CA LEU A 347 0.40 -18.30 -12.10
C LEU A 347 1.39 -19.18 -12.86
N SER A 348 0.96 -19.86 -13.93
CA SER A 348 1.75 -20.89 -14.63
C SER A 348 2.19 -22.05 -13.72
N LEU A 349 1.39 -22.39 -12.71
CA LEU A 349 1.62 -23.50 -11.78
C LEU A 349 0.66 -24.66 -12.04
N SER A 350 1.10 -25.88 -11.73
CA SER A 350 0.19 -27.02 -11.67
C SER A 350 -0.79 -26.88 -10.48
N PRO A 351 -1.99 -27.48 -10.53
CA PRO A 351 -2.93 -27.46 -9.40
C PRO A 351 -2.32 -28.03 -8.11
N GLU A 352 -1.49 -29.07 -8.22
CA GLU A 352 -0.80 -29.71 -7.10
C GLU A 352 0.24 -28.76 -6.45
N GLU A 353 0.99 -28.02 -7.27
CA GLU A 353 1.91 -26.99 -6.78
C GLU A 353 1.18 -25.88 -6.05
N PHE A 354 0.08 -25.40 -6.64
CA PHE A 354 -0.74 -24.34 -6.07
C PHE A 354 -1.35 -24.76 -4.72
N GLU A 355 -1.93 -25.95 -4.63
CA GLU A 355 -2.45 -26.50 -3.37
C GLU A 355 -1.33 -26.68 -2.34
N GLY A 356 -0.15 -27.15 -2.76
CA GLY A 356 1.03 -27.26 -1.90
C GLY A 356 1.45 -25.93 -1.27
N TYR A 357 1.41 -24.83 -2.02
CA TYR A 357 1.68 -23.48 -1.48
C TYR A 357 0.55 -22.99 -0.56
N MET A 358 -0.72 -23.24 -0.93
CA MET A 358 -1.88 -22.83 -0.13
C MET A 358 -1.97 -23.56 1.22
N LEU A 359 -1.56 -24.84 1.28
CA LEU A 359 -1.48 -25.63 2.51
C LEU A 359 -0.22 -25.37 3.33
N GLY A 360 0.68 -24.49 2.86
CA GLY A 360 1.96 -24.21 3.51
C GLY A 360 2.96 -25.37 3.46
N GLN A 361 2.70 -26.38 2.63
CA GLN A 361 3.59 -27.54 2.43
C GLN A 361 4.77 -27.21 1.53
N ARG A 362 4.67 -26.14 0.73
CA ARG A 362 5.74 -25.61 -0.12
C ARG A 362 5.97 -24.14 0.22
N THR A 363 7.24 -23.78 0.38
CA THR A 363 7.68 -22.39 0.55
C THR A 363 8.34 -21.95 -0.76
N PRO A 364 8.04 -20.75 -1.30
CA PRO A 364 8.75 -20.22 -2.46
C PRO A 364 10.26 -20.26 -2.24
N CYS A 365 11.04 -20.59 -3.28
CA CYS A 365 12.50 -20.76 -3.18
C CYS A 365 13.22 -19.53 -2.55
N ALA A 366 12.66 -18.33 -2.74
CA ALA A 366 13.15 -17.09 -2.12
C ALA A 366 13.04 -17.05 -0.57
N LEU A 367 12.02 -17.69 0.01
CA LEU A 367 11.84 -17.80 1.46
C LEU A 367 12.76 -18.86 2.06
N ASN A 368 13.01 -19.98 1.36
CA ASN A 368 14.02 -20.96 1.76
C ASN A 368 15.42 -20.32 1.81
N ARG A 369 15.76 -19.50 0.81
CA ARG A 369 17.04 -18.78 0.80
C ARG A 369 17.15 -17.78 1.97
N ARG A 370 16.06 -17.07 2.34
CA ARG A 370 16.04 -16.20 3.54
C ARG A 370 16.12 -16.97 4.86
N GLN A 371 15.40 -18.08 5.00
CA GLN A 371 15.47 -18.94 6.19
C GLN A 371 16.85 -19.57 6.34
N GLN A 372 17.47 -19.97 5.24
CA GLN A 372 18.83 -20.48 5.23
C GLN A 372 19.84 -19.39 5.61
N VAL A 373 19.72 -18.17 5.05
CA VAL A 373 20.54 -17.03 5.47
C VAL A 373 20.34 -16.70 6.95
N ILE A 374 19.11 -16.74 7.49
CA ILE A 374 18.85 -16.49 8.92
C ILE A 374 19.52 -17.58 9.78
N SER A 375 19.39 -18.86 9.39
CA SER A 375 20.02 -19.98 10.06
C SER A 375 21.55 -19.87 10.02
N ASP A 376 22.13 -19.55 8.86
CA ASP A 376 23.57 -19.36 8.68
C ASP A 376 24.08 -18.16 9.50
N THR A 377 23.30 -17.08 9.56
CA THR A 377 23.62 -15.90 10.38
C THR A 377 23.53 -16.22 11.88
N GLN A 378 22.56 -17.01 12.32
CA GLN A 378 22.47 -17.47 13.71
C GLN A 378 23.67 -18.34 14.09
N ASN A 379 24.05 -19.30 13.24
CA ASN A 379 25.22 -20.14 13.45
C ASN A 379 26.51 -19.30 13.53
N LEU A 380 26.65 -18.27 12.67
CA LEU A 380 27.79 -17.36 12.71
C LEU A 380 27.83 -16.54 14.01
N LEU A 381 26.68 -16.05 14.47
CA LEU A 381 26.58 -15.31 15.73
C LEU A 381 26.93 -16.17 16.94
N GLU A 382 26.52 -17.45 16.95
CA GLU A 382 26.92 -18.39 18.00
C GLU A 382 28.43 -18.69 17.98
N ASP A 383 29.04 -18.89 16.80
CA ASP A 383 30.50 -19.06 16.69
C ASP A 383 31.25 -17.81 17.16
N LEU A 384 30.81 -16.61 16.75
CA LEU A 384 31.39 -15.35 17.20
C LEU A 384 31.27 -15.16 18.71
N LYS A 385 30.11 -15.50 19.29
CA LYS A 385 29.91 -15.45 20.74
C LYS A 385 30.84 -16.42 21.46
N GLY A 386 30.98 -17.65 20.96
CA GLY A 386 31.90 -18.64 21.54
C GLY A 386 33.38 -18.22 21.43
N ARG A 387 33.77 -17.52 20.36
CA ARG A 387 35.12 -16.93 20.23
C ARG A 387 35.34 -15.77 21.20
N GLN A 388 34.34 -14.91 21.37
CA GLN A 388 34.39 -13.81 22.33
C GLN A 388 34.56 -14.35 23.76
N GLU A 389 33.77 -15.35 24.16
CA GLU A 389 33.89 -15.97 25.49
C GLU A 389 35.26 -16.59 25.72
N LYS A 390 35.85 -17.25 24.71
CA LYS A 390 37.23 -17.78 24.80
C LYS A 390 38.27 -16.68 24.92
N LEU A 391 38.09 -15.57 24.20
CA LEU A 391 38.99 -14.43 24.26
C LEU A 391 38.93 -13.77 25.64
N ASP A 392 37.73 -13.59 26.20
CA ASP A 392 37.53 -13.03 27.53
C ASP A 392 38.15 -13.93 28.62
N GLN A 393 37.93 -15.26 28.54
CA GLN A 393 38.59 -16.22 29.42
C GLN A 393 40.13 -16.19 29.32
N GLY A 394 40.65 -16.02 28.10
CA GLY A 394 42.08 -15.87 27.86
C GLY A 394 42.64 -14.58 28.46
N MET A 395 41.90 -13.48 28.35
CA MET A 395 42.24 -12.19 28.93
C MET A 395 42.24 -12.26 30.47
N ASP A 396 41.24 -12.89 31.07
CA ASP A 396 41.15 -13.09 32.51
C ASP A 396 42.29 -13.97 33.04
N ALA A 397 42.60 -15.06 32.33
CA ALA A 397 43.72 -15.95 32.67
C ALA A 397 45.07 -15.22 32.59
N LEU A 398 45.29 -14.42 31.55
CA LEU A 398 46.49 -13.60 31.40
C LEU A 398 46.58 -12.55 32.53
N ASN A 399 45.48 -11.89 32.85
CA ASN A 399 45.43 -10.91 33.94
C ASN A 399 45.76 -11.54 35.29
N ALA A 400 45.24 -12.74 35.57
CA ALA A 400 45.57 -13.49 36.78
C ALA A 400 47.06 -13.90 36.83
N GLN A 401 47.64 -14.30 35.70
CA GLN A 401 49.07 -14.59 35.61
C GLN A 401 49.92 -13.33 35.83
N LEU A 402 49.52 -12.20 35.24
CA LEU A 402 50.20 -10.92 35.40
C LEU A 402 50.19 -10.48 36.88
N GLN A 403 49.04 -10.57 37.55
CA GLN A 403 48.92 -10.25 38.98
C GLN A 403 49.83 -11.12 39.84
N LYS A 404 49.88 -12.44 39.58
CA LYS A 404 50.80 -13.35 40.28
C LYS A 404 52.26 -13.00 40.05
N TRP A 405 52.63 -12.71 38.80
CA TRP A 405 54.00 -12.32 38.45
C TRP A 405 54.38 -11.01 39.15
N VAL A 406 53.49 -10.01 39.17
CA VAL A 406 53.71 -8.76 39.89
C VAL A 406 53.92 -9.02 41.38
N GLN A 407 53.11 -9.87 42.02
CA GLN A 407 53.28 -10.22 43.44
C GLN A 407 54.62 -10.92 43.72
N GLU A 408 55.02 -11.86 42.86
CA GLU A 408 56.30 -12.57 42.97
C GLU A 408 57.48 -11.60 42.87
N VAL A 409 57.46 -10.70 41.89
CA VAL A 409 58.50 -9.68 41.72
C VAL A 409 58.58 -8.77 42.95
N HIS A 410 57.44 -8.32 43.48
CA HIS A 410 57.43 -7.50 44.71
C HIS A 410 57.99 -8.27 45.91
N SER A 411 57.61 -9.54 46.09
CA SER A 411 58.12 -10.39 47.17
C SER A 411 59.63 -10.58 47.08
N GLN A 412 60.15 -10.86 45.89
CA GLN A 412 61.60 -10.99 45.68
C GLN A 412 62.31 -9.66 45.94
N LEU A 413 61.74 -8.53 45.53
CA LEU A 413 62.31 -7.21 45.78
C LEU A 413 62.36 -6.90 47.29
N ASP A 414 61.30 -7.21 48.03
CA ASP A 414 61.21 -7.03 49.47
C ASP A 414 62.16 -7.95 50.25
N GLU A 415 62.32 -9.19 49.79
CA GLU A 415 63.28 -10.15 50.37
C GLU A 415 64.72 -9.67 50.14
N THR A 416 65.05 -9.25 48.92
CA THR A 416 66.37 -8.70 48.58
C THR A 416 66.66 -7.42 49.38
N ARG A 417 65.66 -6.54 49.54
CA ARG A 417 65.75 -5.34 50.36
C ARG A 417 65.98 -5.67 51.84
N SER A 418 65.30 -6.68 52.36
CA SER A 418 65.46 -7.13 53.76
C SER A 418 66.83 -7.74 54.01
N GLN A 419 67.34 -8.55 53.08
CA GLN A 419 68.70 -9.08 53.12
C GLN A 419 69.74 -7.96 53.06
N PHE A 420 69.53 -6.95 52.21
CA PHE A 420 70.40 -5.78 52.14
C PHE A 420 70.43 -5.00 53.46
N VAL A 421 69.27 -4.78 54.10
CA VAL A 421 69.20 -4.11 55.42
C VAL A 421 69.90 -4.91 56.50
N LEU A 422 69.79 -6.24 56.50
CA LEU A 422 70.50 -7.12 57.43
C LEU A 422 72.02 -7.04 57.23
N ALA A 423 72.48 -7.14 55.98
CA ALA A 423 73.90 -6.98 55.64
C ALA A 423 74.43 -5.59 56.05
N GLN A 424 73.63 -4.54 55.85
CA GLN A 424 74.00 -3.19 56.26
C GLN A 424 74.10 -3.06 57.79
N LYS A 425 73.17 -3.65 58.55
CA LYS A 425 73.25 -3.70 60.03
C LYS A 425 74.47 -4.47 60.51
N GLU A 426 74.82 -5.58 59.85
CA GLU A 426 75.99 -6.38 60.19
C GLU A 426 77.29 -5.65 59.92
N ILE A 427 77.39 -4.93 58.79
CA ILE A 427 78.51 -4.03 58.47
C ILE A 427 78.61 -2.90 59.51
N THR A 428 77.48 -2.34 59.93
CA THR A 428 77.46 -1.24 60.92
C THR A 428 77.87 -1.73 62.32
N ALA A 429 77.41 -2.93 62.73
CA ALA A 429 77.83 -3.58 63.97
C ALA A 429 79.31 -3.95 63.96
N GLN A 430 79.85 -4.44 62.84
CA GLN A 430 81.29 -4.68 62.70
C GLN A 430 82.09 -3.38 62.78
N LYS A 431 81.56 -2.27 62.27
CA LYS A 431 82.17 -0.95 62.38
C LYS A 431 82.17 -0.42 63.82
N GLU A 432 81.09 -0.62 64.59
CA GLU A 432 81.03 -0.28 66.02
C GLU A 432 81.96 -1.14 66.89
N VAL A 433 82.15 -2.42 66.53
CA VAL A 433 83.17 -3.28 67.17
C VAL A 433 84.60 -2.82 66.85
N LEU A 434 84.86 -2.32 65.63
CA LEU A 434 86.15 -1.71 65.28
C LEU A 434 86.39 -0.36 65.99
N LEU A 435 85.36 0.46 66.15
CA LEU A 435 85.46 1.75 66.85
C LEU A 435 85.69 1.57 68.36
N SER A 436 85.05 0.58 68.99
CA SER A 436 85.32 0.23 70.41
C SER A 436 86.68 -0.42 70.65
N THR A 437 87.38 -0.89 69.61
CA THR A 437 88.79 -1.33 69.70
C THR A 437 89.80 -0.22 69.36
N GLN A 438 89.38 0.87 68.70
CA GLN A 438 90.24 2.02 68.38
C GLN A 438 90.24 3.14 69.43
N ASP A 439 89.28 3.17 70.36
CA ASP A 439 89.19 4.18 71.44
C ASP A 439 90.25 4.04 72.55
N ASN A 440 91.29 3.21 72.34
CA ASN A 440 92.45 3.07 73.25
C ASN A 440 93.77 3.59 72.65
N LYS A 441 93.77 4.18 71.45
CA LYS A 441 94.98 4.77 70.88
C LYS A 441 94.68 6.07 70.12
N GLU A 442 94.81 7.16 70.88
CA GLU A 442 95.45 8.42 70.48
C GLU A 442 94.76 9.15 69.31
N GLU A 443 93.94 10.17 69.60
CA GLU A 443 94.43 11.54 69.82
C GLU A 443 95.65 11.85 68.95
N SER A 444 95.46 12.42 67.76
CA SER A 444 96.00 13.74 67.43
C SER A 444 95.83 14.11 65.95
N VAL A 445 95.18 15.27 65.75
CA VAL A 445 95.62 16.35 64.84
C VAL A 445 95.26 16.15 63.35
N LEU A 446 94.17 16.78 62.87
CA LEU A 446 94.08 18.14 62.26
C LEU A 446 94.63 18.20 60.81
N VAL A 447 94.14 18.99 59.85
CA VAL A 447 92.87 19.67 59.51
C VAL A 447 93.11 20.36 58.14
N LEU A 448 92.04 20.80 57.45
CA LEU A 448 91.93 21.69 56.25
C LEU A 448 91.86 21.01 54.87
N GLU A 449 90.69 20.96 54.21
CA GLU A 449 89.98 22.01 53.40
C GLU A 449 90.56 22.10 51.96
N ASP A 450 89.82 22.23 50.85
CA ASP A 450 88.43 22.66 50.63
C ASP A 450 87.98 22.39 49.17
N GLN A 451 86.65 22.37 48.95
CA GLN A 451 85.86 22.89 47.79
C GLN A 451 86.09 22.33 46.35
N ASP A 452 85.11 22.25 45.42
CA ASP A 452 83.66 22.51 45.34
C ASP A 452 83.20 22.12 43.90
N GLY A 453 81.89 21.91 43.70
CA GLY A 453 81.17 22.02 42.41
C GLY A 453 81.12 20.76 41.52
N GLY A 454 79.98 20.23 41.07
CA GLY A 454 78.62 20.75 41.03
C GLY A 454 78.01 20.61 39.62
N LEU A 455 77.12 19.62 39.45
CA LEU A 455 75.95 19.57 38.55
C LEU A 455 76.12 19.68 37.01
N ARG A 456 75.47 18.78 36.26
CA ARG A 456 74.09 18.97 35.74
C ARG A 456 73.59 17.80 34.90
N GLU A 457 72.33 17.47 35.15
CA GLU A 457 71.41 16.64 34.36
C GLU A 457 71.01 17.32 33.04
N THR A 458 70.51 16.53 32.09
CA THR A 458 69.13 16.68 31.56
C THR A 458 68.72 15.41 30.80
N GLY A 459 67.59 14.84 31.21
CA GLY A 459 66.84 13.80 30.51
C GLY A 459 65.72 14.36 29.62
N CYS A 460 65.04 13.41 28.98
CA CYS A 460 64.02 13.47 27.92
C CYS A 460 62.84 14.44 28.09
#